data_AF-A0A2H0B903-F1
#
_entry.id   AF-A0A2H0B903-F1
#
_cell.length_a   1.000
_cell.length_b   1.000
_cell.length_c   1.000
_cell.angle_alpha   90.00
_cell.angle_beta   90.00
_cell.angle_gamma   90.00
#
_symmetry.space_group_name_H-M   'P 1'
#
loop_
_entity.id
_entity.type
_entity.pdbx_description
1 polymer ?
#
loop_
_entity_poly.entity_id
_entity_poly.type
_entity_poly.pdbx_seq_one_letter_code
_entity_poly.pdbx_strand_id
1 'polypeptide(L)'
;MPANIPLPDLNDTANLNGILCNFFNGNVLNKEDLRLYASQQLQTLQQQIQQLILTNENNLFWTKIKDLAALSGNIQNQKAIEQILALPNSINLFIKDNVSSAQSFEFYIKSKAAEIGSNDPIKDYYLAMKIRNDQILAYIYVFSQSVNNINTCLLFKPHEILTQPSFLYFGINDIENYVYETAQKLYEARIKLKLI
;
A
#
# COMPACT_ATOMS: atom_id res chain seq x y z
N MET A 1 22.06 -6.68 -0.34
CA MET A 1 20.75 -6.70 -1.05
C MET A 1 19.70 -7.06 -0.01
N PRO A 2 18.59 -6.32 0.15
CA PRO A 2 17.52 -6.79 1.01
C PRO A 2 17.12 -8.19 0.52
N ALA A 3 16.97 -9.12 1.45
CA ALA A 3 16.56 -10.49 1.14
C ALA A 3 15.28 -10.47 0.28
N ASN A 4 15.01 -11.56 -0.44
CA ASN A 4 13.79 -11.73 -1.22
C ASN A 4 12.59 -11.90 -0.27
N ILE A 5 12.22 -10.79 0.39
CA ILE A 5 11.17 -10.75 1.41
C ILE A 5 9.83 -10.83 0.67
N PRO A 6 8.99 -11.83 0.98
CA PRO A 6 7.71 -11.99 0.32
C PRO A 6 6.77 -10.82 0.64
N LEU A 7 5.76 -10.63 -0.22
CA LEU A 7 4.68 -9.68 0.07
C LEU A 7 3.90 -10.13 1.32
N PRO A 8 3.36 -9.18 2.09
CA PRO A 8 2.48 -9.50 3.21
C PRO A 8 1.23 -10.23 2.73
N ASP A 9 0.88 -11.34 3.37
CA ASP A 9 -0.40 -12.02 3.23
C ASP A 9 -1.13 -11.97 4.58
N LEU A 10 -2.20 -11.19 4.65
CA LEU A 10 -2.97 -11.00 5.88
C LEU A 10 -3.63 -12.30 6.40
N ASN A 11 -3.73 -13.34 5.56
CA ASN A 11 -4.33 -14.62 5.94
C ASN A 11 -3.31 -15.68 6.35
N ASP A 12 -2.01 -15.46 6.10
CA ASP A 12 -0.93 -16.37 6.48
C ASP A 12 -0.17 -15.82 7.70
N THR A 13 -0.44 -16.41 8.86
CA THR A 13 0.18 -16.00 10.14
C THR A 13 1.70 -16.21 10.14
N ALA A 14 2.21 -17.21 9.43
CA ALA A 14 3.66 -17.47 9.35
C ALA A 14 4.35 -16.42 8.46
N ASN A 15 3.75 -16.08 7.31
CA ASN A 15 4.19 -14.98 6.46
C ASN A 15 4.20 -13.65 7.22
N LEU A 16 3.11 -13.32 7.91
CA LEU A 16 2.99 -12.08 8.70
C LEU A 16 4.06 -12.01 9.79
N ASN A 17 4.22 -13.08 10.59
CA ASN A 17 5.23 -13.08 11.64
C ASN A 17 6.63 -12.85 11.07
N GLY A 18 6.98 -13.53 9.96
CA GLY A 18 8.24 -13.34 9.26
C GLY A 18 8.44 -11.88 8.84
N ILE A 19 7.50 -11.28 8.12
CA ILE A 19 7.64 -9.92 7.59
C ILE A 19 7.62 -8.86 8.69
N LEU A 20 6.76 -9.01 9.70
CA LEU A 20 6.66 -8.08 10.82
C LEU A 20 7.94 -8.03 11.65
N CYS A 21 8.68 -9.14 11.73
CA CYS A 21 9.94 -9.26 12.46
C CYS A 21 11.18 -9.07 11.60
N ASN A 22 11.09 -9.20 10.26
CA ASN A 22 12.25 -9.23 9.35
C ASN A 22 13.21 -8.04 9.49
N PHE A 23 12.67 -6.88 9.85
CA PHE A 23 13.46 -5.66 9.98
C PHE A 23 13.85 -5.35 11.42
N PHE A 24 13.51 -6.21 12.38
CA PHE A 24 13.85 -6.02 13.80
C PHE A 24 14.99 -6.95 14.23
N ASN A 25 16.01 -6.38 14.85
CA ASN A 25 16.98 -7.11 15.66
C ASN A 25 16.72 -6.79 17.14
N GLY A 26 15.97 -7.66 17.82
CA GLY A 26 15.43 -7.38 19.14
C GLY A 26 14.51 -6.15 19.11
N ASN A 27 14.89 -5.09 19.83
CA ASN A 27 14.13 -3.83 19.88
C ASN A 27 14.60 -2.77 18.87
N VAL A 28 15.50 -3.12 17.95
CA VAL A 28 16.05 -2.17 16.97
C VAL A 28 15.49 -2.48 15.59
N LEU A 29 14.72 -1.55 15.02
CA LEU A 29 14.32 -1.61 13.61
C LEU A 29 15.52 -1.19 12.74
N ASN A 30 15.92 -2.03 11.79
CA ASN A 30 16.78 -1.65 10.69
C ASN A 30 15.98 -0.79 9.70
N LYS A 31 15.90 0.51 10.02
CA LYS A 31 15.14 1.51 9.26
C LYS A 31 15.60 1.59 7.80
N GLU A 32 16.90 1.45 7.55
CA GLU A 32 17.45 1.55 6.21
C GLU A 32 17.05 0.35 5.36
N ASP A 33 17.12 -0.87 5.92
CA ASP A 33 16.65 -2.07 5.22
C ASP A 33 15.16 -2.01 4.91
N LEU A 34 14.33 -1.59 5.89
CA LEU A 34 12.88 -1.41 5.66
C LEU A 34 12.60 -0.36 4.59
N ARG A 35 13.32 0.76 4.62
CA ARG A 35 13.18 1.85 3.65
C ARG A 35 13.56 1.40 2.24
N LEU A 36 14.70 0.73 2.09
CA LEU A 36 15.18 0.22 0.80
C LEU A 36 14.25 -0.87 0.26
N TYR A 37 13.81 -1.80 1.11
CA TYR A 37 12.80 -2.80 0.77
C TYR A 37 11.51 -2.14 0.28
N ALA A 38 10.96 -1.19 1.04
CA ALA A 38 9.75 -0.48 0.69
C ALA A 38 9.88 0.26 -0.64
N SER A 39 10.99 0.99 -0.83
CA SER A 39 11.24 1.71 -2.07
C SER A 39 11.29 0.75 -3.27
N GLN A 40 11.95 -0.41 -3.13
CA GLN A 40 12.04 -1.39 -4.21
C GLN A 40 10.68 -2.00 -4.55
N GLN A 41 9.92 -2.45 -3.54
CA GLN A 41 8.61 -3.06 -3.74
C GLN A 41 7.61 -2.07 -4.36
N LEU A 42 7.56 -0.85 -3.84
CA LEU A 42 6.64 0.18 -4.32
C LEU A 42 7.01 0.64 -5.74
N GLN A 43 8.29 0.76 -6.09
CA GLN A 43 8.73 1.05 -7.47
C GLN A 43 8.32 -0.08 -8.43
N THR A 44 8.45 -1.33 -8.01
CA THR A 44 8.04 -2.49 -8.81
C THR A 44 6.53 -2.47 -9.05
N LEU A 45 5.73 -2.26 -8.00
CA LEU A 45 4.28 -2.15 -8.10
C LEU A 45 3.84 -0.95 -8.95
N GLN A 46 4.52 0.19 -8.82
CA GLN A 46 4.29 1.36 -9.66
C GLN A 46 4.50 1.05 -11.14
N GLN A 47 5.61 0.40 -11.49
CA GLN A 47 5.91 0.03 -12.88
C GLN A 47 4.89 -0.96 -13.43
N GLN A 48 4.49 -1.96 -12.64
CA GLN A 48 3.45 -2.90 -13.03
C GLN A 48 2.12 -2.18 -13.31
N ILE A 49 1.66 -1.32 -12.39
CA ILE A 49 0.42 -0.55 -12.58
C ILE A 49 0.52 0.37 -13.80
N GLN A 50 1.65 1.04 -14.00
CA GLN A 50 1.88 1.85 -15.19
C GLN A 50 1.77 1.03 -16.48
N GLN A 51 2.34 -0.17 -16.53
CA GLN A 51 2.20 -1.05 -17.70
C GLN A 51 0.73 -1.49 -17.91
N LEU A 52 0.01 -1.78 -16.83
CA LEU A 52 -1.39 -2.19 -16.89
C LEU A 52 -2.33 -1.05 -17.32
N ILE A 53 -1.92 0.21 -17.20
CA ILE A 53 -2.75 1.37 -17.54
C ILE A 53 -2.32 2.06 -18.83
N LEU A 54 -1.00 2.27 -19.02
CA LEU A 54 -0.45 3.22 -19.99
C LEU A 54 0.07 2.59 -21.28
N THR A 55 0.05 1.27 -21.43
CA THR A 55 0.31 0.67 -22.76
C THR A 55 -0.77 1.12 -23.74
N ASN A 56 -0.43 1.24 -25.04
CA ASN A 56 -1.35 1.79 -26.03
C ASN A 56 -2.71 1.09 -26.06
N GLU A 57 -2.73 -0.24 -25.93
CA GLU A 57 -3.95 -1.05 -25.88
C GLU A 57 -4.75 -0.79 -24.59
N ASN A 58 -4.10 -0.83 -23.43
CA ASN A 58 -4.78 -0.64 -22.14
C ASN A 58 -5.26 0.81 -21.96
N ASN A 59 -4.54 1.80 -22.49
CA ASN A 59 -4.96 3.20 -22.41
C ASN A 59 -6.29 3.43 -23.15
N LEU A 60 -6.45 2.85 -24.33
CA LEU A 60 -7.71 2.87 -25.06
C LEU A 60 -8.82 2.14 -24.30
N PHE A 61 -8.49 1.02 -23.66
CA PHE A 61 -9.43 0.29 -22.81
C PHE A 61 -9.93 1.14 -21.63
N TRP A 62 -9.02 1.73 -20.86
CA TRP A 62 -9.38 2.55 -19.68
C TRP A 62 -10.09 3.84 -20.07
N THR A 63 -9.78 4.41 -21.24
CA THR A 63 -10.52 5.54 -21.80
C THR A 63 -11.99 5.17 -22.06
N LYS A 64 -12.25 4.00 -22.66
CA LYS A 64 -13.62 3.50 -22.85
C LYS A 64 -14.34 3.26 -21.53
N ILE A 65 -13.65 2.71 -20.52
CA ILE A 65 -14.22 2.54 -19.18
C ILE A 65 -14.60 3.88 -18.58
N LYS A 66 -13.74 4.90 -18.72
CA LYS A 66 -14.00 6.25 -18.23
C LYS A 66 -15.27 6.84 -18.86
N ASP A 67 -15.43 6.70 -20.17
CA ASP A 67 -16.62 7.17 -20.88
C ASP A 67 -17.89 6.41 -20.43
N LEU A 68 -17.81 5.08 -20.30
CA LEU A 68 -18.91 4.25 -19.82
C LEU A 68 -19.30 4.60 -18.37
N ALA A 69 -18.32 4.83 -17.50
CA ALA A 69 -18.55 5.23 -16.11
C ALA A 69 -19.26 6.59 -16.04
N ALA A 70 -18.86 7.56 -16.86
CA ALA A 70 -19.52 8.85 -16.96
C ALA A 70 -20.98 8.71 -17.44
N LEU A 71 -21.22 7.91 -18.48
CA LEU A 71 -22.57 7.65 -19.03
C LEU A 71 -23.48 6.89 -18.06
N SER A 72 -22.91 6.04 -17.19
CA SER A 72 -23.70 5.25 -16.24
C SER A 72 -24.42 6.09 -15.17
N GLY A 73 -23.98 7.34 -14.95
CA GLY A 73 -24.49 8.20 -13.87
C GLY A 73 -24.16 7.72 -12.45
N ASN A 74 -23.43 6.61 -12.31
CA ASN A 74 -23.06 6.05 -11.01
C ASN A 74 -21.73 6.65 -10.52
N ILE A 75 -21.79 7.42 -9.44
CA ILE A 75 -20.64 8.10 -8.82
C ILE A 75 -19.55 7.09 -8.41
N GLN A 76 -19.92 5.88 -7.96
CA GLN A 76 -18.94 4.85 -7.58
C GLN A 76 -18.10 4.40 -8.77
N ASN A 77 -18.70 4.30 -9.95
CA ASN A 77 -17.99 3.92 -11.17
C ASN A 77 -17.01 5.00 -11.61
N GLN A 78 -17.41 6.27 -11.49
CA GLN A 78 -16.55 7.42 -11.81
C GLN A 78 -15.37 7.50 -10.84
N LYS A 79 -15.63 7.36 -9.54
CA LYS A 79 -14.60 7.32 -8.50
C LYS A 79 -13.62 6.16 -8.71
N ALA A 80 -14.12 4.97 -9.06
CA ALA A 80 -13.29 3.80 -9.32
C ALA A 80 -12.28 4.04 -10.44
N ILE A 81 -12.73 4.57 -11.59
CA ILE A 81 -11.82 4.85 -12.72
C ILE A 81 -10.84 5.99 -12.40
N GLU A 82 -11.28 7.02 -11.69
CA GLU A 82 -10.39 8.11 -11.24
C GLU A 82 -9.28 7.59 -10.33
N GLN A 83 -9.61 6.74 -9.36
CA GLN A 83 -8.62 6.12 -8.49
C GLN A 83 -7.64 5.22 -9.26
N ILE A 84 -8.14 4.37 -10.16
CA ILE A 84 -7.27 3.51 -10.99
C ILE A 84 -6.26 4.36 -11.76
N LEU A 85 -6.72 5.41 -12.45
CA LEU A 85 -5.85 6.27 -13.25
C LEU A 85 -4.88 7.11 -12.40
N ALA A 86 -5.24 7.42 -11.15
CA ALA A 86 -4.39 8.17 -10.23
C ALA A 86 -3.31 7.31 -9.55
N LEU A 87 -3.52 5.98 -9.43
CA LEU A 87 -2.65 5.05 -8.70
C LEU A 87 -1.14 5.19 -9.01
N PRO A 88 -0.69 5.21 -10.28
CA PRO A 88 0.72 5.39 -10.59
C PRO A 88 1.35 6.63 -9.95
N ASN A 89 0.60 7.73 -9.93
CA ASN A 89 1.05 8.99 -9.36
C ASN A 89 0.99 8.96 -7.83
N SER A 90 -0.06 8.39 -7.25
CA SER A 90 -0.19 8.24 -5.79
C SER A 90 0.96 7.40 -5.20
N ILE A 91 1.33 6.30 -5.86
CA ILE A 91 2.48 5.48 -5.44
C ILE A 91 3.78 6.27 -5.55
N ASN A 92 3.98 7.01 -6.66
CA ASN A 92 5.17 7.83 -6.86
C ASN A 92 5.33 8.91 -5.78
N LEU A 93 4.24 9.63 -5.48
CA LEU A 93 4.21 10.66 -4.44
C LEU A 93 4.52 10.05 -3.08
N PHE A 94 3.89 8.92 -2.74
CA PHE A 94 4.21 8.22 -1.50
C PHE A 94 5.69 7.84 -1.44
N ILE A 95 6.26 7.24 -2.50
CA ILE A 95 7.68 6.88 -2.54
C ILE A 95 8.56 8.10 -2.25
N LYS A 96 8.32 9.18 -3.00
CA LYS A 96 9.09 10.43 -2.91
C LYS A 96 9.05 11.00 -1.50
N ASP A 97 7.87 11.10 -0.90
CA ASP A 97 7.69 11.81 0.35
C ASP A 97 8.05 10.96 1.58
N ASN A 98 7.95 9.63 1.46
CA ASN A 98 7.98 8.73 2.63
C ASN A 98 9.17 7.78 2.72
N VAL A 99 9.70 7.31 1.59
CA VAL A 99 10.72 6.23 1.59
C VAL A 99 11.95 6.55 0.73
N SER A 100 11.90 7.58 -0.11
CA SER A 100 13.03 7.92 -1.00
C SER A 100 14.28 8.37 -0.24
N SER A 101 14.11 9.04 0.93
CA SER A 101 15.20 9.57 1.72
C SER A 101 15.19 9.05 3.16
N ALA A 102 16.38 8.75 3.69
CA ALA A 102 16.53 8.35 5.09
C ALA A 102 16.10 9.48 6.05
N GLN A 103 16.26 10.74 5.64
CA GLN A 103 15.88 11.92 6.41
C GLN A 103 14.37 12.04 6.56
N SER A 104 13.61 11.90 5.46
CA SER A 104 12.14 11.92 5.48
C SER A 104 11.60 10.77 6.32
N PHE A 105 12.20 9.59 6.20
CA PHE A 105 11.83 8.42 6.98
C PHE A 105 12.04 8.64 8.50
N GLU A 106 13.19 9.19 8.87
CA GLU A 106 13.53 9.51 10.26
C GLU A 106 12.65 10.63 10.82
N PHE A 107 12.35 11.66 10.02
CA PHE A 107 11.49 12.76 10.42
C PHE A 107 10.10 12.28 10.82
N TYR A 108 9.51 11.37 10.04
CA TYR A 108 8.24 10.75 10.39
C TYR A 108 8.29 10.06 11.76
N ILE A 109 9.31 9.23 12.01
CA ILE A 109 9.44 8.48 13.26
C ILE A 109 9.54 9.44 14.44
N LYS A 110 10.37 10.49 14.33
CA LYS A 110 10.53 11.49 15.40
C LYS A 110 9.25 12.28 15.66
N SER A 111 8.54 12.69 14.60
CA SER A 111 7.24 13.37 14.72
C SER A 111 6.23 12.48 15.45
N LYS A 112 6.10 11.22 15.01
CA LYS A 112 5.17 10.27 15.61
C LYS A 112 5.53 9.92 17.06
N ALA A 113 6.83 9.83 17.39
CA ALA A 113 7.28 9.62 18.76
C ALA A 113 6.87 10.77 19.68
N ALA A 114 7.01 12.02 19.21
CA ALA A 114 6.58 13.20 19.96
C ALA A 114 5.06 13.24 20.19
N GLU A 115 4.26 12.72 19.25
CA GLU A 115 2.81 12.59 19.39
C GLU A 115 2.38 11.54 20.44
N ILE A 116 3.16 10.46 20.62
CA ILE A 116 2.83 9.40 21.58
C ILE A 116 2.97 9.89 23.03
N GLY A 117 4.05 10.61 23.34
CA GLY A 117 4.19 11.37 24.58
C GLY A 117 4.04 10.57 25.88
N SER A 118 4.56 9.35 25.97
CA SER A 118 4.46 8.51 27.18
C SER A 118 5.45 8.88 28.30
N ASN A 119 6.20 9.97 28.13
CA ASN A 119 7.32 10.41 28.99
C ASN A 119 8.52 9.44 29.03
N ASP A 120 8.55 8.44 28.15
CA ASP A 120 9.71 7.59 27.88
C ASP A 120 10.09 7.73 26.39
N PRO A 121 11.03 8.63 26.06
CA PRO A 121 11.40 8.91 24.67
C PRO A 121 11.92 7.69 23.91
N ILE A 122 12.55 6.73 24.60
CA ILE A 122 13.08 5.52 23.97
C ILE A 122 11.93 4.61 23.57
N LYS A 123 10.96 4.42 24.47
CA LYS A 123 9.76 3.63 24.22
C LYS A 123 8.88 4.26 23.13
N ASP A 124 8.69 5.57 23.15
CA ASP A 124 7.89 6.29 22.15
C ASP A 124 8.49 6.17 20.76
N TYR A 125 9.81 6.34 20.67
CA TYR A 125 10.54 6.15 19.42
C TYR A 125 10.39 4.72 18.88
N TYR A 126 10.49 3.72 19.76
CA TYR A 126 10.31 2.32 19.40
C TYR A 126 8.88 2.01 18.90
N LEU A 127 7.86 2.54 19.56
CA LEU A 127 6.48 2.37 19.13
C LEU A 127 6.23 3.06 17.78
N ALA A 128 6.75 4.28 17.59
CA ALA A 128 6.69 4.98 16.31
C ALA A 128 7.35 4.20 15.17
N MET A 129 8.47 3.51 15.43
CA MET A 129 9.10 2.60 14.45
C MET A 129 8.19 1.43 14.06
N LYS A 130 7.48 0.81 15.02
CA LYS A 130 6.53 -0.27 14.72
C LYS A 130 5.35 0.22 13.90
N ILE A 131 4.77 1.35 14.28
CA ILE A 131 3.68 2.00 13.53
C ILE A 131 4.14 2.27 12.09
N ARG A 132 5.37 2.79 11.91
CA ARG A 132 5.90 3.04 10.58
C ARG A 132 6.08 1.76 9.76
N ASN A 133 6.54 0.68 10.38
CA ASN A 133 6.63 -0.61 9.71
C ASN A 133 5.24 -1.10 9.25
N ASP A 134 4.24 -1.05 10.12
CA ASP A 134 2.87 -1.47 9.79
C ASP A 134 2.27 -0.67 8.64
N GLN A 135 2.45 0.65 8.66
CA GLN A 135 1.97 1.51 7.57
C GLN A 135 2.64 1.17 6.23
N ILE A 136 3.95 0.97 6.21
CA ILE A 136 4.67 0.65 4.98
C ILE A 136 4.23 -0.69 4.41
N LEU A 137 4.12 -1.71 5.27
CA LEU A 137 3.64 -3.02 4.86
C LEU A 137 2.20 -2.96 4.36
N ALA A 138 1.35 -2.14 4.98
CA ALA A 138 -0.01 -1.90 4.52
C ALA A 138 -0.06 -1.26 3.12
N TYR A 139 0.76 -0.23 2.85
CA TYR A 139 0.86 0.35 1.51
C TYR A 139 1.27 -0.68 0.45
N ILE A 140 2.32 -1.48 0.75
CA ILE A 140 2.78 -2.53 -0.16
C ILE A 140 1.68 -3.56 -0.42
N TYR A 141 0.97 -3.99 0.63
CA TYR A 141 -0.16 -4.92 0.52
C TYR A 141 -1.27 -4.35 -0.38
N VAL A 142 -1.76 -3.16 -0.06
CA VAL A 142 -2.89 -2.54 -0.75
C VAL A 142 -2.57 -2.32 -2.22
N PHE A 143 -1.37 -1.83 -2.55
CA PHE A 143 -0.98 -1.66 -3.95
C PHE A 143 -0.78 -2.99 -4.69
N SER A 144 -0.32 -4.04 -4.01
CA SER A 144 -0.32 -5.39 -4.59
C SER A 144 -1.73 -5.90 -4.88
N GLN A 145 -2.70 -5.66 -4.00
CA GLN A 145 -4.10 -6.00 -4.27
C GLN A 145 -4.66 -5.17 -5.43
N SER A 146 -4.29 -3.89 -5.53
CA SER A 146 -4.65 -3.05 -6.67
C SER A 146 -4.12 -3.61 -7.99
N VAL A 147 -2.88 -4.10 -8.04
CA VAL A 147 -2.33 -4.79 -9.23
C VAL A 147 -3.20 -6.00 -9.60
N ASN A 148 -3.55 -6.85 -8.63
CA ASN A 148 -4.37 -8.04 -8.88
C ASN A 148 -5.77 -7.69 -9.39
N ASN A 149 -6.39 -6.67 -8.80
CA ASN A 149 -7.71 -6.19 -9.19
C ASN A 149 -7.70 -5.57 -10.60
N ILE A 150 -6.69 -4.77 -10.94
CA ILE A 150 -6.52 -4.21 -12.29
C ILE A 150 -6.32 -5.33 -13.31
N ASN A 151 -5.44 -6.30 -13.03
CA ASN A 151 -5.27 -7.48 -13.88
C ASN A 151 -6.60 -8.21 -14.11
N THR A 152 -7.37 -8.42 -13.05
CA THR A 152 -8.68 -9.06 -13.13
C THR A 152 -9.64 -8.26 -14.01
N CYS A 153 -9.68 -6.93 -13.86
CA CYS A 153 -10.48 -6.05 -14.72
C CYS A 153 -10.13 -6.21 -16.20
N LEU A 154 -8.85 -6.32 -16.56
CA LEU A 154 -8.39 -6.48 -17.94
C LEU A 154 -8.84 -7.80 -18.60
N LEU A 155 -9.33 -8.77 -17.82
CA LEU A 155 -9.89 -10.03 -18.36
C LEU A 155 -11.32 -9.87 -18.91
N PHE A 156 -11.98 -8.75 -18.64
CA PHE A 156 -13.37 -8.51 -19.03
C PHE A 156 -13.47 -7.53 -20.19
N LYS A 157 -14.62 -7.55 -20.88
CA LYS A 157 -14.90 -6.52 -21.87
C LYS A 157 -15.27 -5.20 -21.18
N PRO A 158 -15.02 -4.03 -21.82
CA PRO A 158 -15.26 -2.74 -21.18
C PRO A 158 -16.65 -2.52 -20.57
N HIS A 159 -17.71 -3.02 -21.21
CA HIS A 159 -19.09 -2.85 -20.73
C HIS A 159 -19.46 -3.79 -19.56
N GLU A 160 -18.68 -4.84 -19.31
CA GLU A 160 -18.93 -5.81 -18.24
C GLU A 160 -18.24 -5.40 -16.93
N ILE A 161 -17.31 -4.44 -16.97
CA ILE A 161 -16.40 -4.10 -15.86
C ILE A 161 -17.05 -3.28 -14.77
N LEU A 162 -18.00 -2.41 -15.13
CA LEU A 162 -18.59 -1.46 -14.17
C LEU A 162 -19.35 -2.14 -13.02
N THR A 163 -19.66 -3.43 -13.15
CA THR A 163 -20.30 -4.24 -12.10
C THR A 163 -19.35 -5.25 -11.46
N GLN A 164 -18.10 -5.34 -11.92
CA GLN A 164 -17.15 -6.32 -11.39
C GLN A 164 -16.65 -5.91 -10.00
N PRO A 165 -16.59 -6.84 -9.04
CA PRO A 165 -16.07 -6.55 -7.70
C PRO A 165 -14.63 -5.98 -7.71
N SER A 166 -13.77 -6.46 -8.61
CA SER A 166 -12.39 -5.97 -8.75
C SER A 166 -12.32 -4.51 -9.18
N PHE A 167 -13.29 -4.02 -9.96
CA PHE A 167 -13.40 -2.62 -10.34
C PHE A 167 -14.05 -1.79 -9.22
N LEU A 168 -15.15 -2.28 -8.66
CA LEU A 168 -15.88 -1.61 -7.58
C LEU A 168 -15.04 -1.45 -6.31
N TYR A 169 -14.05 -2.31 -6.09
CA TYR A 169 -13.05 -2.17 -5.04
C TYR A 169 -12.46 -0.75 -4.98
N PHE A 170 -12.19 -0.13 -6.13
CA PHE A 170 -11.63 1.22 -6.23
C PHE A 170 -12.67 2.34 -6.04
N GLY A 171 -13.96 2.06 -6.23
CA GLY A 171 -15.03 3.03 -5.98
C GLY A 171 -15.36 3.10 -4.49
N ILE A 172 -15.51 1.91 -3.90
CA ILE A 172 -15.99 1.71 -2.52
C ILE A 172 -14.89 2.06 -1.52
N ASN A 173 -13.69 1.50 -1.70
CA ASN A 173 -12.59 1.71 -0.78
C ASN A 173 -11.76 2.89 -1.24
N ASP A 174 -11.66 3.90 -0.39
CA ASP A 174 -10.58 4.87 -0.53
C ASP A 174 -9.26 4.17 -0.18
N ILE A 175 -8.27 4.25 -1.07
CA ILE A 175 -6.98 3.57 -0.90
C ILE A 175 -6.34 3.96 0.43
N GLU A 176 -6.39 5.24 0.81
CA GLU A 176 -5.81 5.71 2.07
C GLU A 176 -6.50 5.08 3.28
N ASN A 177 -7.83 5.02 3.27
CA ASN A 177 -8.60 4.36 4.33
C ASN A 177 -8.30 2.86 4.38
N TYR A 178 -8.18 2.20 3.24
CA TYR A 178 -7.87 0.78 3.21
C TYR A 178 -6.46 0.48 3.69
N VAL A 179 -5.49 1.36 3.42
CA VAL A 179 -4.16 1.31 3.99
C VAL A 179 -4.23 1.47 5.52
N TYR A 180 -5.02 2.41 6.03
CA TYR A 180 -5.20 2.60 7.46
C TYR A 180 -5.77 1.35 8.14
N GLU A 181 -6.86 0.80 7.63
CA GLU A 181 -7.47 -0.43 8.14
C GLU A 181 -6.51 -1.61 8.08
N THR A 182 -5.73 -1.71 7.00
CA THR A 182 -4.71 -2.76 6.85
C THR A 182 -3.59 -2.60 7.87
N ALA A 183 -3.11 -1.37 8.10
CA ALA A 183 -2.10 -1.09 9.12
C ALA A 183 -2.62 -1.43 10.52
N GLN A 184 -3.89 -1.15 10.81
CA GLN A 184 -4.52 -1.56 12.07
C GLN A 184 -4.54 -3.08 12.21
N LYS A 185 -4.90 -3.84 11.17
CA LYS A 185 -4.87 -5.31 11.21
C LYS A 185 -3.46 -5.84 11.47
N LEU A 186 -2.43 -5.23 10.89
CA LEU A 186 -1.03 -5.59 11.15
C LEU A 186 -0.63 -5.32 12.60
N TYR A 187 -1.03 -4.18 13.15
CA TYR A 187 -0.82 -3.86 14.56
C TYR A 187 -1.51 -4.88 15.49
N GLU A 188 -2.78 -5.22 15.22
CA GLU A 188 -3.50 -6.25 15.98
C GLU A 188 -2.83 -7.62 15.88
N ALA A 189 -2.28 -7.97 14.70
CA ALA A 189 -1.50 -9.19 14.54
C ALA A 189 -0.24 -9.17 15.40
N ARG A 190 0.47 -8.03 15.50
CA ARG A 190 1.63 -7.90 16.40
C ARG A 190 1.27 -8.14 17.86
N ILE A 191 0.14 -7.60 18.33
CA ILE A 191 -0.36 -7.83 19.69
C ILE A 191 -0.61 -9.33 19.91
N LYS A 192 -1.34 -9.97 19.00
CA LYS A 192 -1.66 -11.41 19.09
C LYS A 192 -0.40 -12.28 19.12
N LEU A 193 0.62 -11.90 18.34
CA LEU A 193 1.91 -12.57 18.27
C LEU A 193 2.87 -12.20 19.42
N LYS A 194 2.46 -11.32 20.35
CA LYS A 194 3.29 -10.82 21.47
C LYS A 194 4.60 -10.18 21.00
N LEU A 195 4.54 -9.46 19.88
CA LEU A 195 5.67 -8.72 19.31
C LEU A 195 5.79 -7.28 19.83
N ILE A 196 4.86 -6.85 20.70
CA ILE A 196 4.83 -5.56 21.40
C ILE A 196 4.39 -5.81 22.84
#